data_AF-A0A6H6KA11-F1
#
_entry.id   AF-A0A6H6KA11-F1
#
_cell.length_a   1.000
_cell.length_b   1.000
_cell.length_c   1.000
_cell.angle_alpha   90.00
_cell.angle_beta   90.00
_cell.angle_gamma   90.00
#
_symmetry.space_group_name_H-M   'P 1'
#
loop_
_entity.id
_entity.type
_entity.pdbx_description
1 polymer ?
#
loop_
_entity_poly.entity_id
_entity_poly.type
_entity_poly.pdbx_seq_one_letter_code
_entity_poly.pdbx_strand_id
1 'polypeptide(L)'
;MIISVVNKKGGVGKTPFAFSIAKDLEYFLQSNDNSIIEKIYPEKAKILPTPKKIDNCVYDFGGFVEKGVLDIIKESNKIIIPCTSNYNSLLRTLETLNEIGND
;
A
#
# COMPACT_ATOMS: atom_id res chain seq x y z
N MET A 1 -12.02 2.11 8.75
CA MET A 1 -11.59 0.96 7.90
C MET A 1 -10.17 1.20 7.41
N ILE A 2 -9.36 0.14 7.37
CA ILE A 2 -7.96 0.15 6.91
C ILE A 2 -7.84 -0.72 5.65
N ILE A 3 -7.27 -0.17 4.59
CA ILE A 3 -7.00 -0.89 3.34
C ILE A 3 -5.50 -0.78 3.04
N SER A 4 -4.84 -1.91 2.83
CA SER A 4 -3.42 -1.93 2.45
C SER A 4 -3.25 -2.33 0.99
N VAL A 5 -2.53 -1.52 0.21
CA VAL A 5 -2.13 -1.82 -1.16
C VAL A 5 -0.64 -2.10 -1.15
N VAL A 6 -0.24 -3.31 -1.50
CA VAL A 6 1.15 -3.73 -1.33
C VAL A 6 1.59 -4.76 -2.36
N ASN A 7 2.84 -4.65 -2.79
CA ASN A 7 3.55 -5.68 -3.56
C ASN A 7 5.05 -5.39 -3.54
N LYS A 8 5.88 -6.43 -3.39
CA LYS A 8 7.34 -6.33 -3.55
C LYS A 8 7.77 -5.80 -4.92
N LYS A 9 6.96 -6.00 -5.96
CA LYS A 9 7.25 -5.50 -7.30
C LYS A 9 6.89 -4.01 -7.42
N GLY A 10 7.86 -3.20 -7.84
CA GLY A 10 7.62 -1.84 -8.33
C GLY A 10 6.95 -1.83 -9.71
N GLY A 11 6.15 -0.80 -10.00
CA GLY A 11 5.53 -0.61 -11.31
C GLY A 11 4.27 -1.46 -11.59
N VAL A 12 3.70 -2.11 -10.57
CA VAL A 12 2.43 -2.89 -10.71
C VAL A 12 1.16 -2.06 -10.46
N GLY A 13 1.31 -0.74 -10.26
CA GLY A 13 0.16 0.16 -10.08
C GLY A 13 -0.29 0.40 -8.63
N LYS A 14 0.53 0.09 -7.62
CA LYS A 14 0.19 0.30 -6.19
C LYS A 14 -0.33 1.71 -5.89
N THR A 15 0.47 2.74 -6.19
CA THR A 15 0.11 4.13 -5.91
C THR A 15 -1.15 4.59 -6.65
N PRO A 16 -1.34 4.34 -7.97
CA PRO A 16 -2.62 4.64 -8.62
C PRO A 16 -3.84 3.94 -8.00
N PHE A 17 -3.71 2.66 -7.63
CA PHE A 17 -4.79 1.93 -6.95
C PHE A 17 -5.10 2.55 -5.58
N ALA A 18 -4.07 2.75 -4.76
CA ALA A 18 -4.22 3.31 -3.43
C ALA A 18 -4.85 4.71 -3.46
N PHE A 19 -4.38 5.56 -4.36
CA PHE A 19 -4.94 6.90 -4.56
C PHE A 19 -6.40 6.87 -5.02
N SER A 20 -6.74 6.03 -6.01
CA SER A 20 -8.11 5.97 -6.54
C SER A 20 -9.09 5.51 -5.46
N ILE A 21 -8.73 4.44 -4.73
CA ILE A 21 -9.55 3.94 -3.61
C ILE A 21 -9.70 4.99 -2.52
N ALA A 22 -8.59 5.66 -2.12
CA ALA A 22 -8.64 6.68 -1.08
C ALA A 22 -9.52 7.86 -1.48
N LYS A 23 -9.45 8.28 -2.75
CA LYS A 23 -10.24 9.37 -3.28
C LYS A 23 -11.72 9.02 -3.38
N ASP A 24 -12.05 7.85 -3.94
CA ASP A 24 -13.43 7.43 -4.17
C ASP A 24 -14.19 7.13 -2.86
N LEU A 25 -13.47 6.66 -1.83
CA LEU A 25 -14.03 6.42 -0.49
C LEU A 25 -13.88 7.62 0.46
N GLU A 26 -13.32 8.74 -0.03
CA GLU A 26 -12.99 9.92 0.77
C GLU A 26 -12.06 9.69 1.97
N TYR A 27 -11.28 8.60 1.94
CA TYR A 27 -10.32 8.19 2.96
C TYR A 27 -9.00 8.99 2.88
N PHE A 28 -8.23 8.91 3.96
CA PHE A 28 -6.83 9.33 3.98
C PHE A 28 -5.96 8.37 3.15
N LEU A 29 -4.80 8.86 2.74
CA LEU A 29 -3.78 8.07 2.04
C LEU A 29 -2.43 8.27 2.74
N GLN A 30 -1.78 7.17 3.11
CA GLN A 30 -0.39 7.21 3.56
C GLN A 30 0.47 6.37 2.63
N SER A 31 1.62 6.88 2.24
CA SER A 31 2.63 6.13 1.49
C SER A 31 3.97 6.23 2.20
N ASN A 32 4.78 5.19 2.11
CA ASN A 32 6.20 5.25 2.46
C ASN A 32 7.10 5.32 1.22
N ASP A 33 6.53 5.39 0.02
CA ASP A 33 7.27 5.51 -1.23
C ASP A 33 7.31 6.97 -1.69
N ASN A 34 8.34 7.31 -2.47
CA ASN A 34 8.45 8.64 -3.06
C ASN A 34 7.40 8.80 -4.19
N SER A 35 6.49 9.75 -4.04
CA SER A 35 5.45 10.02 -5.04
C SER A 35 4.94 11.46 -4.99
N ILE A 36 4.01 11.81 -5.88
CA ILE A 36 3.39 13.15 -5.95
C ILE A 36 2.07 13.25 -5.16
N ILE A 37 1.68 12.22 -4.40
CA ILE A 37 0.33 12.09 -3.83
C ILE A 37 -0.08 13.28 -2.94
N GLU A 38 0.85 13.88 -2.19
CA GLU A 38 0.56 15.04 -1.34
C GLU A 38 0.15 16.27 -2.15
N LYS A 39 0.65 16.40 -3.39
CA LYS A 39 0.31 17.50 -4.29
C LYS A 39 -1.06 17.30 -4.94
N ILE A 40 -1.42 16.05 -5.25
CA ILE A 40 -2.67 15.73 -5.96
C ILE A 40 -3.83 15.38 -5.02
N TYR A 41 -3.56 15.12 -3.74
CA TYR A 41 -4.55 14.95 -2.68
C TYR A 41 -4.15 15.72 -1.41
N PRO A 42 -4.16 17.06 -1.48
CA PRO A 42 -3.76 17.89 -0.36
C PRO A 42 -4.58 17.59 0.88
N GLU A 43 -3.96 17.70 2.07
CA GLU A 43 -4.53 17.46 3.40
C GLU A 43 -4.96 16.01 3.70
N LYS A 44 -5.24 15.20 2.67
CA LYS A 44 -5.66 13.80 2.82
C LYS A 44 -4.57 12.78 2.53
N ALA A 45 -3.55 13.13 1.74
CA ALA A 45 -2.40 12.27 1.51
C ALA A 45 -1.16 12.73 2.30
N LYS A 46 -0.36 11.77 2.75
CA LYS A 46 0.95 12.03 3.37
C LYS A 46 1.98 10.99 2.99
N ILE A 47 3.20 11.43 2.69
CA ILE A 47 4.36 10.54 2.57
C ILE A 47 5.07 10.50 3.92
N LEU A 48 5.20 9.30 4.48
CA LEU A 48 5.81 9.04 5.78
C LEU A 48 6.74 7.84 5.65
N PRO A 49 8.03 7.96 6.03
CA PRO A 49 8.96 6.81 6.12
C PRO A 49 8.51 5.72 7.11
N THR A 50 7.51 6.02 7.92
CA THR A 50 6.93 5.09 8.88
C THR A 50 5.45 5.45 8.99
N PRO A 51 4.59 4.86 8.15
CA PRO A 51 3.15 5.13 8.17
C PRO A 51 2.56 4.84 9.56
N LYS A 52 1.61 5.68 9.97
CA LYS A 52 0.91 5.54 11.25
C LYS A 52 -0.45 4.93 11.01
N LYS A 53 -0.83 3.95 11.82
CA LYS A 53 -2.17 3.38 11.84
C LYS A 53 -3.19 4.46 12.20
N ILE A 54 -4.13 4.73 11.29
CA ILE A 54 -5.25 5.64 11.46
C ILE A 54 -6.49 5.03 10.80
N ASP A 55 -7.66 5.45 11.27
CA ASP A 55 -8.93 5.02 10.68
C ASP A 55 -9.17 5.66 9.30
N ASN A 56 -9.92 4.94 8.46
CA ASN A 56 -10.36 5.39 7.13
C ASN A 56 -9.17 5.84 6.29
N CYS A 57 -8.21 4.93 6.15
CA CYS A 57 -6.96 5.19 5.46
C CYS A 57 -6.60 4.03 4.53
N VAL A 58 -6.13 4.40 3.35
CA VAL A 58 -5.49 3.50 2.39
C VAL A 58 -3.98 3.65 2.54
N TYR A 59 -3.27 2.54 2.63
CA TYR A 59 -1.81 2.51 2.72
C TYR A 59 -1.23 2.07 1.38
N ASP A 60 -0.36 2.90 0.80
CA ASP A 60 0.45 2.59 -0.38
C ASP A 60 1.85 2.20 0.08
N PHE A 61 2.10 0.89 0.22
CA PHE A 61 3.38 0.41 0.72
C PHE A 61 4.36 0.14 -0.43
N GLY A 62 5.39 0.99 -0.54
CA GLY A 62 6.58 0.79 -1.36
C GLY A 62 7.65 0.03 -0.60
N GLY A 63 8.02 -1.16 -1.09
CA GLY A 63 9.05 -2.00 -0.48
C GLY A 63 8.62 -2.62 0.86
N PHE A 64 8.88 -3.91 1.05
CA PHE A 64 8.23 -4.71 2.11
C PHE A 64 9.01 -4.79 3.44
N VAL A 65 9.99 -3.91 3.71
CA VAL A 65 11.00 -4.14 4.77
C VAL A 65 11.02 -3.05 5.85
N GLU A 66 10.11 -2.07 5.78
CA GLU A 66 10.10 -0.98 6.74
C GLU A 66 9.31 -1.32 8.01
N LYS A 67 9.87 -0.91 9.15
CA LYS A 67 9.31 -1.18 10.49
C LYS A 67 7.88 -0.65 10.59
N GLY A 68 6.93 -1.50 10.96
CA GLY A 68 5.52 -1.15 11.16
C GLY A 68 4.60 -1.38 9.95
N VAL A 69 5.13 -1.69 8.76
CA VAL A 69 4.31 -2.02 7.58
C VAL A 69 3.50 -3.31 7.82
N LEU A 70 4.16 -4.37 8.30
CA LEU A 70 3.52 -5.66 8.61
C LEU A 70 2.40 -5.51 9.65
N ASP A 71 2.61 -4.71 10.70
CA ASP A 71 1.61 -4.50 11.75
C ASP A 71 0.33 -3.88 11.19
N ILE A 72 0.45 -2.88 10.30
CA ILE A 72 -0.71 -2.25 9.64
C ILE A 72 -1.38 -3.23 8.68
N ILE A 73 -0.61 -4.05 7.96
CA ILE A 73 -1.16 -5.07 7.06
C ILE A 73 -1.98 -6.11 7.84
N LYS A 74 -1.48 -6.60 8.98
CA LYS A 74 -2.18 -7.58 9.83
C LYS A 74 -3.50 -7.04 10.38
N GLU A 75 -3.57 -5.74 10.65
CA GLU A 75 -4.79 -5.09 11.12
C GLU A 75 -5.71 -4.57 9.99
N SER A 76 -5.30 -4.73 8.74
CA SER A 76 -6.07 -4.24 7.60
C SER A 76 -7.37 -5.01 7.41
N ASN A 77 -8.47 -4.29 7.18
CA ASN A 77 -9.74 -4.93 6.85
C ASN A 77 -9.73 -5.55 5.45
N LYS A 78 -8.91 -5.00 4.55
CA LYS A 78 -8.69 -5.48 3.18
C LYS A 78 -7.23 -5.31 2.79
N ILE A 79 -6.68 -6.31 2.12
CA ILE A 79 -5.33 -6.28 1.55
C ILE A 79 -5.48 -6.48 0.04
N ILE A 80 -4.87 -5.57 -0.73
CA ILE A 80 -4.86 -5.59 -2.18
C ILE A 80 -3.42 -5.76 -2.63
N ILE A 81 -3.18 -6.76 -3.48
CA ILE A 81 -1.86 -7.07 -4.00
C ILE A 81 -1.91 -6.97 -5.53
N PRO A 82 -1.69 -5.76 -6.11
CA PRO A 82 -1.75 -5.57 -7.55
C PRO A 82 -0.63 -6.35 -8.23
N CYS A 83 -0.91 -6.99 -9.35
CA CYS A 83 0.08 -7.69 -10.15
C CYS A 83 -0.18 -7.49 -11.65
N THR A 84 0.86 -7.66 -12.46
CA THR A 84 0.73 -7.75 -13.92
C THR A 84 0.98 -9.19 -14.37
N SER A 85 0.59 -9.51 -15.60
CA SER A 85 0.71 -10.87 -16.17
C SER A 85 2.15 -11.33 -16.46
N ASN A 86 3.16 -10.48 -16.22
CA ASN A 86 4.57 -10.86 -16.39
C ASN A 86 5.01 -11.81 -15.27
N TYR A 87 5.71 -12.89 -15.62
CA TYR A 87 6.28 -13.89 -14.69
C TYR A 87 7.03 -13.30 -13.50
N ASN A 88 7.87 -12.28 -13.69
CA ASN A 88 8.58 -11.65 -12.58
C ASN A 88 7.59 -10.93 -11.63
N SER A 89 6.54 -10.30 -12.16
CA SER A 89 5.50 -9.72 -11.31
C SER A 89 4.77 -10.78 -10.51
N LEU A 90 4.45 -11.93 -11.12
CA LEU A 90 3.79 -13.04 -10.44
C LEU A 90 4.67 -13.65 -9.34
N LEU A 91 5.97 -13.87 -9.62
CA LEU A 91 6.93 -14.37 -8.63
C LEU A 91 7.01 -13.44 -7.41
N ARG A 92 7.19 -12.13 -7.63
CA ARG A 92 7.22 -11.13 -6.54
C ARG A 92 5.90 -11.03 -5.78
N THR A 93 4.79 -11.29 -6.45
CA THR A 93 3.46 -11.35 -5.83
C THR A 93 3.36 -12.56 -4.89
N LEU A 94 3.82 -13.73 -5.33
CA LEU A 94 3.89 -14.93 -4.48
C LEU A 94 4.81 -14.72 -3.26
N GLU A 95 5.97 -14.10 -3.46
CA GLU A 95 6.87 -13.72 -2.37
C GLU A 95 6.23 -12.74 -1.37
N THR A 96 5.33 -11.86 -1.85
CA THR A 96 4.57 -10.93 -1.00
C THR A 96 3.52 -11.70 -0.19
N LEU A 97 2.77 -12.58 -0.85
CA LEU A 97 1.76 -13.44 -0.20
C LEU A 97 2.37 -14.33 0.88
N ASN A 98 3.52 -14.95 0.58
CA ASN A 98 4.23 -15.80 1.55
C ASN A 98 4.72 -15.00 2.76
N GLU A 99 5.12 -13.75 2.59
CA GLU A 99 5.55 -12.92 3.72
C GLU A 99 4.39 -12.47 4.60
N ILE A 100 3.24 -12.14 3.99
CA ILE A 100 2.03 -11.77 4.74
C ILE A 100 1.39 -12.98 5.41
N GLY A 101 1.44 -14.15 4.77
CA GLY A 101 0.73 -15.36 5.19
C GLY A 101 1.48 -16.27 6.16
N ASN A 102 2.81 -16.12 6.31
CA ASN A 102 3.63 -16.94 7.22
C ASN A 102 3.95 -16.25 8.55
N ASP A 103 3.24 -15.17 8.88
CA ASP A 103 3.51 -14.24 9.97
C ASP A 103 2.25 -13.97 10.79
#